data_AF-A0A3M1G101-F1
#
_entry.id   AF-A0A3M1G101-F1
#
_cell.length_a   1.000
_cell.length_b   1.000
_cell.length_c   1.000
_cell.angle_alpha   90.00
_cell.angle_beta   90.00
_cell.angle_gamma   90.00
#
_symmetry.space_group_name_H-M   'P 1'
#
loop_
_entity.id
_entity.type
_entity.pdbx_description
1 polymer ?
#
loop_
_entity_poly.entity_id
_entity_poly.type
_entity_poly.pdbx_seq_one_letter_code
_entity_poly.pdbx_strand_id
1 'polypeptide(L)'
;MYLTGAIIAIILAAGLSYFGYTFVRKQGVSSGEQERQELIDKITALDNRLRELIQYKDSYLSKEQFLFLSEKAKALTEQLELEKKKLKELEEKLAKAQKSVEEKEAEQQELKTISPELEIKVEEWLTKTKNRSSELESFEQEVARVMGEFDKVKGEAGSVGDAEAVFETISETLSQAGELMRNLIIEYQSLRERLELLVEQQKDLEEEYTNLVEKHLGG
;
A
#
# COMPACT_ATOMS: atom_id res chain seq x y z
N MET A 1 -35.92 -23.20 -53.03
CA MET A 1 -36.54 -23.42 -51.70
C MET A 1 -35.60 -24.09 -50.67
N TYR A 2 -34.27 -24.14 -50.92
CA TYR A 2 -33.26 -24.77 -50.04
C TYR A 2 -32.35 -23.76 -49.32
N LEU A 3 -32.35 -22.49 -49.76
CA LEU A 3 -31.55 -21.43 -49.14
C LEU A 3 -32.13 -20.98 -47.79
N THR A 4 -33.45 -21.03 -47.64
CA THR A 4 -34.17 -20.54 -46.45
C THR A 4 -33.92 -21.41 -45.21
N GLY A 5 -33.84 -22.73 -45.36
CA GLY A 5 -33.58 -23.65 -44.23
C GLY A 5 -32.17 -23.53 -43.64
N ALA A 6 -31.15 -23.41 -44.50
CA ALA A 6 -29.76 -23.25 -44.07
C ALA A 6 -29.52 -21.89 -43.39
N ILE A 7 -30.16 -20.83 -43.89
CA ILE A 7 -30.10 -19.49 -43.29
C ILE A 7 -30.76 -19.49 -41.90
N ILE A 8 -31.91 -20.17 -41.73
CA ILE A 8 -32.59 -20.28 -40.43
C ILE A 8 -31.72 -21.05 -39.41
N ALA A 9 -31.05 -22.13 -39.81
CA ALA A 9 -30.17 -22.89 -38.92
C ALA A 9 -28.92 -22.09 -38.47
N ILE A 10 -28.33 -21.29 -39.37
CA ILE A 10 -27.18 -20.43 -39.05
C ILE A 10 -27.61 -19.27 -38.13
N ILE A 11 -28.78 -18.67 -38.36
CA ILE A 11 -29.33 -17.60 -37.52
C ILE A 11 -29.67 -18.13 -36.11
N LEU A 12 -30.21 -19.34 -35.99
CA LEU A 12 -30.52 -19.97 -34.70
C LEU A 12 -29.24 -20.31 -33.92
N ALA A 13 -28.20 -20.83 -34.58
CA ALA A 13 -26.93 -21.15 -33.93
C ALA A 13 -26.16 -19.89 -33.48
N ALA A 14 -26.15 -18.83 -34.30
CA ALA A 14 -25.54 -17.55 -33.96
C ALA A 14 -26.30 -16.83 -32.83
N GLY A 15 -27.64 -16.90 -32.85
CA GLY A 15 -28.50 -16.35 -31.79
C GLY A 15 -28.29 -17.01 -30.44
N LEU A 16 -28.18 -18.34 -30.39
CA LEU A 16 -27.91 -19.09 -29.15
C LEU A 16 -26.54 -18.78 -28.56
N SER A 17 -25.53 -18.58 -29.41
CA SER A 17 -24.16 -18.25 -28.99
C SER A 17 -24.07 -16.82 -28.44
N TYR A 18 -24.74 -15.86 -29.08
CA TYR A 18 -24.78 -14.46 -28.65
C TYR A 18 -25.62 -14.25 -27.38
N PHE A 19 -26.73 -14.98 -27.25
CA PHE A 19 -27.57 -14.93 -26.04
C PHE A 19 -26.87 -15.57 -24.83
N GLY A 20 -26.19 -16.71 -25.02
CA GLY A 20 -25.37 -17.31 -23.96
C GLY A 20 -24.23 -16.38 -23.47
N TYR A 21 -23.56 -15.69 -24.40
CA TYR A 21 -22.45 -14.79 -24.07
C TYR A 21 -22.90 -13.50 -23.36
N THR A 22 -24.04 -12.91 -23.75
CA THR A 22 -24.57 -11.68 -23.13
C THR A 22 -25.26 -11.93 -21.79
N PHE A 23 -25.77 -13.16 -21.56
CA PHE A 23 -26.49 -13.52 -20.34
C PHE A 23 -25.54 -13.89 -19.18
N VAL A 24 -24.42 -14.57 -19.46
CA VAL A 24 -23.37 -14.85 -18.46
C VAL A 24 -22.77 -13.54 -17.91
N ARG A 25 -22.73 -12.47 -18.71
CA ARG A 25 -22.26 -11.16 -18.26
C ARG A 25 -23.25 -10.43 -17.32
N LYS A 26 -24.52 -10.85 -17.25
CA LYS A 26 -25.59 -10.09 -16.56
C LYS A 26 -26.07 -10.69 -15.25
N GLN A 27 -25.59 -11.88 -14.85
CA GLN A 27 -26.06 -12.57 -13.64
C GLN A 27 -24.99 -12.62 -12.54
N GLY A 28 -24.74 -11.47 -11.95
CA GLY A 28 -24.44 -11.42 -10.52
C GLY A 28 -25.76 -11.43 -9.74
N VAL A 29 -25.95 -12.47 -8.92
CA VAL A 29 -26.76 -12.50 -7.69
C VAL A 29 -28.29 -12.76 -7.83
N SER A 30 -28.68 -13.99 -7.45
CA SER A 30 -29.91 -14.37 -6.68
C SER A 30 -31.18 -15.01 -7.30
N SER A 31 -31.22 -15.47 -8.56
CA SER A 31 -32.38 -16.26 -9.08
C SER A 31 -32.04 -17.63 -9.72
N GLY A 32 -30.83 -18.14 -9.48
CA GLY A 32 -30.22 -19.21 -10.29
C GLY A 32 -30.89 -20.59 -10.31
N GLU A 33 -31.70 -20.98 -9.31
CA GLU A 33 -32.20 -22.37 -9.23
C GLU A 33 -33.40 -22.65 -10.16
N GLN A 34 -34.40 -21.75 -10.19
CA GLN A 34 -35.57 -21.89 -11.07
C GLN A 34 -35.20 -21.68 -12.55
N GLU A 35 -34.33 -20.73 -12.82
CA GLU A 35 -33.85 -20.44 -14.18
C GLU A 35 -32.93 -21.55 -14.70
N ARG A 36 -32.17 -22.21 -13.81
CA ARG A 36 -31.39 -23.41 -14.15
C ARG A 36 -32.28 -24.59 -14.49
N GLN A 37 -33.39 -24.78 -13.78
CA GLN A 37 -34.34 -25.84 -14.12
C GLN A 37 -35.02 -25.57 -15.46
N GLU A 38 -35.40 -24.32 -15.74
CA GLU A 38 -35.96 -23.93 -17.04
C GLU A 38 -34.94 -24.11 -18.19
N LEU A 39 -33.66 -23.88 -17.92
CA LEU A 39 -32.57 -24.16 -18.86
C LEU A 39 -32.36 -25.66 -19.09
N ILE A 40 -32.43 -26.49 -18.04
CA ILE A 40 -32.38 -27.95 -18.16
C ILE A 40 -33.54 -28.47 -19.00
N ASP A 41 -34.75 -27.95 -18.78
CA ASP A 41 -35.93 -28.35 -19.54
C ASP A 41 -35.82 -27.92 -21.01
N LYS A 42 -35.29 -26.72 -21.28
CA LYS A 42 -35.01 -26.25 -22.66
C LYS A 42 -33.90 -27.03 -23.34
N ILE A 43 -32.83 -27.40 -22.64
CA ILE A 43 -31.75 -28.26 -23.16
C ILE A 43 -32.32 -29.65 -23.50
N THR A 44 -33.17 -30.20 -22.63
CA THR A 44 -33.80 -31.51 -22.85
C THR A 44 -34.79 -31.48 -24.01
N ALA A 45 -35.58 -30.42 -24.15
CA ALA A 45 -36.47 -30.21 -25.29
C ALA A 45 -35.70 -30.02 -26.61
N LEU A 46 -34.55 -29.35 -26.56
CA LEU A 46 -33.65 -29.21 -27.71
C LEU A 46 -32.96 -30.53 -28.07
N ASP A 47 -32.56 -31.35 -27.09
CA ASP A 47 -31.98 -32.69 -27.33
C ASP A 47 -33.01 -33.61 -27.98
N ASN A 48 -34.27 -33.56 -27.53
CA ASN A 48 -35.36 -34.32 -28.15
C ASN A 48 -35.65 -33.86 -29.58
N ARG A 49 -35.67 -32.56 -29.86
CA ARG A 49 -35.78 -32.03 -31.23
C ARG A 49 -34.59 -32.41 -32.11
N LEU A 50 -33.38 -32.45 -31.56
CA LEU A 50 -32.18 -32.93 -32.25
C LEU A 50 -32.30 -34.42 -32.61
N ARG A 51 -32.82 -35.25 -31.69
CA ARG A 51 -33.08 -36.68 -31.94
C ARG A 51 -34.18 -36.90 -32.98
N GLU A 52 -35.24 -36.09 -32.98
CA GLU A 52 -36.27 -36.10 -34.02
C GLU A 52 -35.69 -35.70 -35.37
N LEU A 53 -34.85 -34.65 -35.44
CA LEU A 53 -34.16 -34.24 -36.66
C LEU A 53 -33.18 -35.31 -37.18
N ILE A 54 -32.57 -36.09 -36.28
CA ILE A 54 -31.75 -37.26 -36.63
C ILE A 54 -32.60 -38.43 -37.17
N GLN A 55 -33.89 -38.56 -36.82
CA GLN A 55 -34.78 -39.55 -37.45
C GLN A 55 -35.14 -39.20 -38.90
N TYR A 56 -35.03 -37.92 -39.30
CA TYR A 56 -35.18 -37.46 -40.69
C TYR A 56 -33.87 -37.44 -41.50
N LYS A 57 -32.83 -38.13 -41.01
CA LYS A 57 -31.44 -38.12 -41.52
C LYS A 57 -31.27 -38.48 -43.00
N ASP A 58 -32.22 -39.18 -43.62
CA ASP A 58 -32.12 -39.55 -45.03
C ASP A 58 -32.56 -38.43 -46.00
N SER A 59 -33.14 -37.31 -45.54
CA SER A 59 -33.70 -36.31 -46.47
C SER A 59 -33.12 -34.88 -46.45
N TYR A 60 -32.21 -34.50 -45.54
CA TYR A 60 -31.81 -33.07 -45.47
C TYR A 60 -30.33 -32.67 -45.24
N LEU A 61 -29.34 -33.56 -45.32
CA LEU A 61 -27.94 -33.10 -45.42
C LEU A 61 -27.11 -34.00 -46.33
N SER A 62 -26.40 -33.41 -47.30
CA SER A 62 -25.36 -34.15 -48.01
C SER A 62 -24.26 -34.52 -47.03
N LYS A 63 -23.63 -35.68 -47.21
CA LYS A 63 -22.51 -36.17 -46.39
C LYS A 63 -21.42 -35.11 -46.20
N GLU A 64 -21.21 -34.27 -47.20
CA GLU A 64 -20.24 -33.15 -47.19
C GLU A 64 -20.64 -32.03 -46.23
N GLN A 65 -21.93 -31.67 -46.14
CA GLN A 65 -22.41 -30.64 -45.21
C GLN A 65 -22.29 -31.11 -43.75
N PHE A 66 -22.52 -32.41 -43.50
CA PHE A 66 -22.31 -32.99 -42.18
C PHE A 66 -20.83 -32.98 -41.78
N LEU A 67 -19.93 -33.34 -42.71
CA LEU A 67 -18.49 -33.29 -42.48
C LEU A 67 -18.01 -31.86 -42.19
N PHE A 68 -18.48 -30.88 -42.97
CA PHE A 68 -18.16 -29.46 -42.76
C PHE A 68 -18.64 -28.93 -41.40
N LEU A 69 -19.87 -29.27 -41.00
CA LEU A 69 -20.40 -28.89 -39.68
C LEU A 69 -19.64 -29.57 -38.54
N SER A 70 -19.24 -30.84 -38.72
CA SER A 70 -18.42 -31.56 -37.75
C SER A 70 -17.03 -30.91 -37.59
N GLU A 71 -16.38 -30.48 -38.67
CA GLU A 71 -15.11 -29.76 -38.60
C GLU A 71 -15.26 -28.40 -37.92
N LYS A 72 -16.31 -27.64 -38.25
CA LYS A 72 -16.59 -26.38 -37.56
C LYS A 72 -16.89 -26.56 -36.08
N ALA A 73 -17.63 -27.60 -35.70
CA ALA A 73 -17.91 -27.91 -34.31
C ALA A 73 -16.60 -28.23 -33.56
N LYS A 74 -15.69 -29.01 -34.15
CA LYS A 74 -14.36 -29.26 -33.58
C LYS A 74 -13.56 -27.98 -33.40
N ALA A 75 -13.46 -27.15 -34.44
CA ALA A 75 -12.72 -25.88 -34.38
C ALA A 75 -13.29 -24.93 -33.31
N LEU A 76 -14.62 -24.84 -33.17
CA LEU A 76 -15.27 -24.06 -32.12
C LEU A 76 -14.99 -24.62 -30.72
N THR A 77 -14.94 -25.94 -30.58
CA THR A 77 -14.64 -26.60 -29.31
C THR A 77 -13.19 -26.32 -28.89
N GLU A 78 -12.25 -26.37 -29.84
CA GLU A 78 -10.84 -26.01 -29.62
C GLU A 78 -10.69 -24.55 -29.22
N GLN A 79 -11.37 -23.63 -29.92
CA GLN A 79 -11.37 -22.21 -29.55
C GLN A 79 -11.97 -21.96 -28.16
N LEU A 80 -13.05 -22.66 -27.81
CA LEU A 80 -13.67 -22.56 -26.49
C LEU A 80 -12.72 -23.02 -25.38
N GLU A 81 -12.01 -24.13 -25.58
CA GLU A 81 -11.02 -24.61 -24.61
C GLU A 81 -9.83 -23.64 -24.47
N LEU A 82 -9.42 -23.00 -25.57
CA LEU A 82 -8.35 -22.01 -25.58
C LEU A 82 -8.76 -20.73 -24.81
N GLU A 83 -9.99 -20.25 -25.03
CA GLU A 83 -10.55 -19.11 -24.29
C GLU A 83 -10.76 -19.44 -22.81
N LYS A 84 -11.22 -20.65 -22.45
CA LYS A 84 -11.31 -21.09 -21.05
C LYS A 84 -9.94 -21.08 -20.36
N LYS A 85 -8.89 -21.51 -21.07
CA LYS A 85 -7.53 -21.48 -20.54
C LYS A 85 -7.04 -20.06 -20.31
N LYS A 86 -7.25 -19.15 -21.27
CA LYS A 86 -6.94 -17.71 -21.11
C LYS A 86 -7.71 -17.09 -19.95
N LEU A 87 -8.99 -17.44 -19.78
CA LEU A 87 -9.82 -16.94 -18.68
C LEU A 87 -9.21 -17.35 -17.34
N LYS A 88 -8.86 -18.62 -17.17
CA LYS A 88 -8.18 -19.10 -15.95
C LYS A 88 -6.87 -18.37 -15.68
N GLU A 89 -6.04 -18.16 -16.71
CA GLU A 89 -4.78 -17.41 -16.57
C GLU A 89 -5.02 -15.95 -16.15
N LEU A 90 -6.09 -15.32 -16.64
CA LEU A 90 -6.48 -13.97 -16.23
C LEU A 90 -7.04 -13.93 -14.81
N GLU A 91 -7.87 -14.90 -14.42
CA GLU A 91 -8.38 -15.04 -13.06
C GLU A 91 -7.24 -15.23 -12.05
N GLU A 92 -6.24 -16.06 -12.36
CA GLU A 92 -5.05 -16.22 -11.51
C GLU A 92 -4.22 -14.94 -11.40
N LYS A 93 -4.05 -14.20 -12.50
CA LYS A 93 -3.37 -12.90 -12.48
C LYS A 93 -4.14 -11.89 -11.64
N LEU A 94 -5.46 -11.86 -11.76
CA LEU A 94 -6.32 -10.96 -11.00
C LEU A 94 -6.28 -11.28 -9.51
N ALA A 95 -6.33 -12.56 -9.13
CA ALA A 95 -6.20 -12.99 -7.74
C ALA A 95 -4.84 -12.61 -7.14
N LYS A 96 -3.75 -12.76 -7.91
CA LYS A 96 -2.42 -12.30 -7.49
C LYS A 96 -2.35 -10.78 -7.32
N ALA A 97 -2.94 -10.03 -8.25
CA ALA A 97 -2.99 -8.58 -8.18
C ALA A 97 -3.81 -8.10 -6.96
N GLN A 98 -4.98 -8.70 -6.71
CA GLN A 98 -5.80 -8.40 -5.54
C GLN A 98 -5.05 -8.66 -4.24
N LYS A 99 -4.40 -9.82 -4.11
CA LYS A 99 -3.59 -10.13 -2.94
C LYS A 99 -2.44 -9.12 -2.75
N SER A 100 -1.79 -8.70 -3.82
CA SER A 100 -0.74 -7.68 -3.74
C SER A 100 -1.28 -6.30 -3.33
N VAL A 101 -2.51 -5.95 -3.71
CA VAL A 101 -3.17 -4.71 -3.26
C VAL A 101 -3.52 -4.81 -1.79
N GLU A 102 -4.10 -5.92 -1.33
CA GLU A 102 -4.42 -6.15 0.08
C GLU A 102 -3.18 -6.08 0.98
N GLU A 103 -2.05 -6.67 0.54
CA GLU A 103 -0.76 -6.59 1.25
C GLU A 103 -0.26 -5.13 1.35
N LYS A 104 -0.32 -4.37 0.25
CA LYS A 104 0.08 -2.95 0.24
C LYS A 104 -0.83 -2.06 1.09
N GLU A 105 -2.14 -2.32 1.10
CA GLU A 105 -3.08 -1.58 1.94
C GLU A 105 -2.82 -1.85 3.43
N ALA A 106 -2.50 -3.11 3.79
CA ALA A 106 -2.13 -3.47 5.15
C ALA A 106 -0.84 -2.76 5.59
N GLU A 107 0.21 -2.79 4.77
CA GLU A 107 1.47 -2.07 5.02
C GLU A 107 1.21 -0.55 5.17
N GLN A 108 0.34 0.02 4.34
CA GLN A 108 0.00 1.45 4.44
C GLN A 108 -0.77 1.79 5.72
N GLN A 109 -1.64 0.90 6.21
CA GLN A 109 -2.32 1.09 7.49
C GLN A 109 -1.34 1.01 8.68
N GLU A 110 -0.38 0.09 8.64
CA GLU A 110 0.69 0.02 9.65
C GLU A 110 1.54 1.29 9.64
N LEU A 111 1.93 1.78 8.46
CA LEU A 111 2.68 3.03 8.35
C LEU A 111 1.88 4.24 8.89
N LYS A 112 0.58 4.32 8.60
CA LYS A 112 -0.30 5.38 9.11
C LYS A 112 -0.47 5.36 10.63
N THR A 113 -0.30 4.21 11.28
CA THR A 113 -0.40 4.11 12.74
C THR A 113 0.94 4.40 13.42
N ILE A 114 2.06 4.01 12.80
CA ILE A 114 3.40 4.25 13.33
C ILE A 114 3.84 5.71 13.17
N SER A 115 3.46 6.39 12.08
CA SER A 115 3.86 7.78 11.79
C SER A 115 3.45 8.78 12.89
N PRO A 116 2.19 8.82 13.37
CA PRO A 116 1.78 9.72 14.45
C PRO A 116 2.49 9.45 15.78
N GLU A 117 2.76 8.18 16.10
CA GLU A 117 3.52 7.82 17.31
C GLU A 117 4.97 8.31 17.25
N LEU A 118 5.57 8.28 16.06
CA LEU A 118 6.92 8.79 15.85
C LEU A 118 6.96 10.32 15.93
N GLU A 119 5.99 11.02 15.34
CA GLU A 119 5.87 12.47 15.43
C GLU A 119 5.80 12.94 16.89
N ILE A 120 4.95 12.29 17.70
CA ILE A 120 4.82 12.59 19.14
C ILE A 120 6.17 12.41 19.85
N LYS A 121 6.87 11.30 19.61
CA LYS A 121 8.17 11.03 20.25
C LYS A 121 9.24 12.04 19.85
N VAL A 122 9.25 12.46 18.59
CA VAL A 122 10.18 13.47 18.09
C VAL A 122 9.91 14.82 18.75
N GLU A 123 8.65 15.22 18.87
CA GLU A 123 8.26 16.45 19.56
C GLU A 123 8.63 16.41 21.05
N GLU A 124 8.43 15.26 21.72
CA GLU A 124 8.88 15.03 23.09
C GLU A 124 10.40 15.21 23.23
N TRP A 125 11.18 14.66 22.29
CA TRP A 125 12.64 14.74 22.32
C TRP A 125 13.15 16.16 22.06
N LEU A 126 12.54 16.89 21.12
CA LEU A 126 12.83 18.30 20.87
C LEU A 126 12.55 19.14 22.12
N THR A 127 11.38 18.94 22.73
CA THR A 127 10.98 19.64 23.96
C THR A 127 11.95 19.34 25.12
N LYS A 128 12.30 18.06 25.32
CA LYS A 128 13.24 17.64 26.37
C LYS A 128 14.63 18.22 26.15
N THR A 129 15.11 18.24 24.90
CA THR A 129 16.41 18.81 24.54
C THR A 129 16.44 20.31 24.78
N LYS A 130 15.36 21.02 24.39
CA LYS A 130 15.20 22.46 24.64
C LYS A 130 15.19 22.78 26.13
N ASN A 131 14.43 22.03 26.93
CA ASN A 131 14.38 22.24 28.38
C ASN A 131 15.75 22.01 29.03
N ARG A 132 16.45 20.93 28.67
CA ARG A 132 17.80 20.65 29.18
C ARG A 132 18.82 21.72 28.78
N SER A 133 18.77 22.21 27.54
CA SER A 133 19.63 23.32 27.11
C SER A 133 19.38 24.57 27.97
N SER A 134 18.12 24.92 28.22
CA SER A 134 17.77 26.07 29.05
C SER A 134 18.19 25.90 30.51
N GLU A 135 18.08 24.69 31.07
CA GLU A 135 18.57 24.37 32.41
C GLU A 135 20.10 24.52 32.49
N LEU A 136 20.82 24.03 31.48
CA LEU A 136 22.28 24.16 31.42
C LEU A 136 22.75 25.61 31.29
N GLU A 137 22.07 26.42 30.49
CA GLU A 137 22.34 27.87 30.38
C GLU A 137 22.10 28.58 31.73
N SER A 138 21.05 28.21 32.47
CA SER A 138 20.80 28.75 33.82
C SER A 138 21.90 28.34 34.79
N PHE A 139 22.36 27.09 34.72
CA PHE A 139 23.46 26.62 35.55
C PHE A 139 24.80 27.30 35.20
N GLU A 140 25.09 27.52 33.91
CA GLU A 140 26.27 28.26 33.47
C GLU A 140 26.28 29.69 34.05
N GLN A 141 25.13 30.38 33.99
CA GLN A 141 24.99 31.70 34.60
C GLN A 141 25.20 31.68 36.12
N GLU A 142 24.72 30.63 36.79
CA GLU A 142 24.92 30.47 38.23
C GLU A 142 26.38 30.18 38.59
N VAL A 143 27.07 29.33 37.82
CA VAL A 143 28.52 29.08 37.98
C VAL A 143 29.30 30.38 37.77
N ALA A 144 29.00 31.15 36.72
CA ALA A 144 29.66 32.43 36.47
C ALA A 144 29.42 33.44 37.61
N ARG A 145 28.20 33.48 38.17
CA ARG A 145 27.87 34.30 39.34
C ARG A 145 28.67 33.87 40.57
N VAL A 146 28.72 32.57 40.87
CA VAL A 146 29.47 32.02 42.01
C VAL A 146 30.96 32.29 41.85
N MET A 147 31.53 32.17 40.65
CA MET A 147 32.93 32.55 40.39
C MET A 147 33.17 34.04 40.66
N GLY A 148 32.28 34.92 40.22
CA GLY A 148 32.39 36.35 40.49
C GLY A 148 32.24 36.73 41.98
N GLU A 149 31.38 36.03 42.72
CA GLU A 149 31.26 36.17 44.18
C GLU A 149 32.52 35.65 44.89
N PHE A 150 33.03 34.51 44.43
CA PHE A 150 34.25 33.88 44.95
C PHE A 150 35.49 34.76 44.75
N ASP A 151 35.65 35.38 43.58
CA ASP A 151 36.75 36.30 43.30
C ASP A 151 36.72 37.54 44.21
N LYS A 152 35.52 38.05 44.54
CA LYS A 152 35.35 39.13 45.52
C LYS A 152 35.77 38.70 46.92
N VAL A 153 35.31 37.53 47.38
CA VAL A 153 35.67 36.99 48.69
C VAL A 153 37.18 36.75 48.79
N LYS A 154 37.81 36.23 47.73
CA LYS A 154 39.28 36.08 47.66
C LYS A 154 39.99 37.43 47.76
N GLY A 155 39.50 38.45 47.05
CA GLY A 155 40.06 39.81 47.10
C GLY A 155 39.90 40.50 48.46
N GLU A 156 38.81 40.23 49.17
CA GLU A 156 38.51 40.79 50.50
C GLU A 156 39.23 40.05 51.64
N ALA A 157 39.42 38.73 51.52
CA ALA A 157 40.06 37.91 52.54
C ALA A 157 41.59 38.15 52.65
N GLY A 158 42.23 38.63 51.58
CA GLY A 158 43.69 38.76 51.51
C GLY A 158 44.41 37.40 51.51
N SER A 159 45.74 37.40 51.30
CA SER A 159 46.57 36.19 51.26
C SER A 159 46.78 35.57 52.65
N VAL A 160 45.73 34.96 53.20
CA VAL A 160 45.79 34.23 54.47
C VAL A 160 46.26 32.78 54.21
N GLY A 161 47.57 32.58 54.07
CA GLY A 161 48.25 31.28 54.15
C GLY A 161 47.58 30.12 53.37
N ASP A 162 47.38 28.97 54.04
CA ASP A 162 46.82 27.72 53.46
C ASP A 162 45.46 27.88 52.75
N ALA A 163 44.74 28.98 52.99
CA ALA A 163 43.48 29.26 52.30
C ALA A 163 43.71 29.51 50.80
N GLU A 164 44.86 30.04 50.39
CA GLU A 164 45.15 30.38 49.00
C GLU A 164 45.18 29.16 48.09
N ALA A 165 45.73 28.04 48.56
CA ALA A 165 45.73 26.76 47.85
C ALA A 165 44.31 26.17 47.70
N VAL A 166 43.47 26.34 48.73
CA VAL A 166 42.05 25.95 48.68
C VAL A 166 41.29 26.83 47.69
N PHE A 167 41.56 28.15 47.68
CA PHE A 167 40.96 29.08 46.74
C PHE A 167 41.36 28.77 45.29
N GLU A 168 42.62 28.42 45.02
CA GLU A 168 43.05 27.96 43.70
C GLU A 168 42.35 26.67 43.27
N THR A 169 42.26 25.68 44.16
CA THR A 169 41.61 24.39 43.87
C THR A 169 40.13 24.57 43.51
N ILE A 170 39.41 25.43 44.25
CA ILE A 170 37.99 25.70 43.98
C ILE A 170 37.83 26.48 42.66
N SER A 171 38.70 27.45 42.38
CA SER A 171 38.68 28.20 41.12
C SER A 171 38.93 27.29 39.91
N GLU A 172 39.90 26.39 40.01
CA GLU A 172 40.21 25.41 38.96
C GLU A 172 39.04 24.43 38.75
N THR A 173 38.44 23.92 39.83
CA THR A 173 37.28 23.02 39.75
C THR A 173 36.06 23.69 39.13
N LEU A 174 35.78 24.96 39.50
CA LEU A 174 34.67 25.73 38.91
C LEU A 174 34.92 26.03 37.44
N SER A 175 36.17 26.33 37.05
CA SER A 175 36.56 26.55 35.66
C SER A 175 36.37 25.28 34.81
N GLN A 176 36.80 24.11 35.33
CA GLN A 176 36.59 22.82 34.68
C GLN A 176 35.11 22.46 34.56
N ALA A 177 34.31 22.72 35.60
CA ALA A 177 32.86 22.52 35.57
C ALA A 177 32.18 23.42 34.53
N GLY A 178 32.60 24.69 34.43
CA GLY A 178 32.11 25.63 33.42
C GLY A 178 32.46 25.20 32.00
N GLU A 179 33.68 24.70 31.76
CA GLU A 179 34.09 24.18 30.45
C GLU A 179 33.27 22.94 30.05
N LEU A 180 33.06 22.00 30.99
CA LEU A 180 32.20 20.83 30.76
C LEU A 180 30.76 21.23 30.44
N MET A 181 30.19 22.20 31.17
CA MET A 181 28.83 22.70 30.89
C MET A 181 28.74 23.32 29.50
N ARG A 182 29.71 24.16 29.12
CA ARG A 182 29.74 24.78 27.80
C ARG A 182 29.82 23.75 26.68
N ASN A 183 30.63 22.71 26.85
CA ASN A 183 30.71 21.60 25.90
C ASN A 183 29.36 20.86 25.80
N LEU A 184 28.70 20.61 26.94
CA LEU A 184 27.38 19.97 26.96
C LEU A 184 26.32 20.83 26.24
N ILE A 185 26.32 22.15 26.44
CA ILE A 185 25.43 23.08 25.74
C ILE A 185 25.62 22.99 24.23
N ILE A 186 26.87 23.00 23.75
CA ILE A 186 27.19 22.88 22.32
C ILE A 186 26.70 21.53 21.77
N GLU A 187 26.91 20.43 22.49
CA GLU A 187 26.42 19.11 22.07
C GLU A 187 24.90 19.04 21.99
N TYR A 188 24.18 19.59 22.97
CA TYR A 188 22.71 19.61 22.96
C TYR A 188 22.16 20.52 21.85
N GLN A 189 22.80 21.65 21.58
CA GLN A 189 22.44 22.53 20.46
C GLN A 189 22.63 21.83 19.12
N SER A 190 23.79 21.18 18.92
CA SER A 190 24.07 20.41 17.70
C SER A 190 23.10 19.24 17.52
N LEU A 191 22.76 18.53 18.60
CA LEU A 191 21.76 17.45 18.57
C LEU A 191 20.38 17.99 18.19
N ARG A 192 19.99 19.15 18.71
CA ARG A 192 18.72 19.80 18.39
C ARG A 192 18.65 20.16 16.90
N GLU A 193 19.66 20.84 16.37
CA GLU A 193 19.74 21.21 14.96
C GLU A 193 19.63 19.97 14.05
N ARG A 194 20.30 18.88 14.42
CA ARG A 194 20.23 17.62 13.68
C ARG A 194 18.84 16.99 13.73
N LEU A 195 18.16 17.05 14.89
CA LEU A 195 16.78 16.58 15.02
C LEU A 195 15.82 17.43 14.18
N GLU A 196 15.94 18.76 14.23
CA GLU A 196 15.14 19.68 13.41
C GLU A 196 15.29 19.38 11.91
N LEU A 197 16.53 19.15 11.44
CA LEU A 197 16.80 18.79 10.05
C LEU A 197 16.20 17.44 9.65
N LEU A 198 16.24 16.44 10.55
CA LEU A 198 15.61 15.14 10.29
C LEU A 198 14.09 15.26 10.18
N VAL A 199 13.46 16.12 10.97
CA VAL A 199 12.02 16.41 10.87
C VAL A 199 11.67 17.04 9.53
N GLU A 200 12.47 18.02 9.08
CA GLU A 200 12.28 18.65 7.78
C GLU A 200 12.42 17.64 6.64
N GLN A 201 13.46 16.79 6.67
CA GLN A 201 13.64 15.73 5.68
C GLN A 201 12.51 14.71 5.65
N GLN A 202 11.97 14.33 6.83
CA GLN A 202 10.83 13.44 6.89
C GLN A 202 9.61 14.08 6.19
N LYS A 203 9.34 15.35 6.48
CA LYS A 203 8.23 16.07 5.86
C LYS A 203 8.37 16.15 4.34
N ASP A 204 9.57 16.45 3.84
CA ASP A 204 9.85 16.48 2.40
C ASP A 204 9.60 15.12 1.73
N LEU A 205 10.02 14.03 2.40
CA LEU A 205 9.79 12.67 1.92
C LEU A 205 8.30 12.30 1.92
N GLU A 206 7.53 12.73 2.92
CA GLU A 206 6.08 12.51 2.97
C GLU A 206 5.36 13.26 1.83
N GLU A 207 5.79 14.49 1.53
CA GLU A 207 5.29 15.25 0.37
C GLU A 207 5.66 14.55 -0.95
N GLU A 208 6.91 14.10 -1.12
CA GLU A 208 7.35 13.37 -2.32
C GLU A 208 6.58 12.05 -2.50
N TYR A 209 6.40 11.29 -1.41
CA TYR A 209 5.63 10.05 -1.42
C TYR A 209 4.18 10.29 -1.81
N THR A 210 3.53 11.31 -1.24
CA THR A 210 2.15 11.69 -1.58
C THR A 210 2.05 12.02 -3.07
N ASN A 211 2.98 12.83 -3.59
CA ASN A 211 3.05 13.16 -5.01
C ASN A 211 3.24 11.94 -5.92
N LEU A 212 4.05 10.96 -5.50
CA LEU A 212 4.27 9.71 -6.26
C LEU A 212 3.02 8.83 -6.28
N VAL A 213 2.34 8.70 -5.14
CA VAL A 213 1.09 7.96 -5.01
C VAL A 213 -0.01 8.59 -5.89
N GLU A 214 -0.17 9.91 -5.86
CA GLU A 214 -1.13 10.61 -6.72
C GLU A 214 -0.83 10.40 -8.21
N LYS A 215 0.44 10.44 -8.62
CA LYS A 215 0.84 10.18 -10.02
C LYS A 215 0.57 8.74 -10.46
N HIS A 216 0.61 7.77 -9.55
CA HIS A 216 0.45 6.34 -9.89
C HIS A 216 -0.98 5.83 -9.71
N LEU A 217 -1.80 6.46 -8.88
CA LEU A 217 -3.21 6.10 -8.67
C LEU A 217 -4.19 7.01 -9.45
N GLY A 218 -3.77 8.21 -9.84
CA GLY A 218 -4.59 9.19 -10.56
C GLY A 218 -4.47 9.18 -12.09
N GLY A 219 -3.66 8.27 -12.66
CA GLY A 219 -3.53 8.03 -14.10
C GLY A 219 -4.15 6.70 -14.51
#